data_AF-A0A3G2LEL6-F1
#
_entry.id   AF-A0A3G2LEL6-F1
#
_cell.length_a   1.000
_cell.length_b   1.000
_cell.length_c   1.000
_cell.angle_alpha   90.00
_cell.angle_beta   90.00
_cell.angle_gamma   90.00
#
_symmetry.space_group_name_H-M   'P 1'
#
loop_
_entity.id
_entity.type
_entity.pdbx_description
1 polymer ?
#
loop_
_entity_poly.entity_id
_entity_poly.type
_entity_poly.pdbx_seq_one_letter_code
_entity_poly.pdbx_strand_id
1 'polypeptide(L)'
;MDFSEQVESTLLYSHEDKPRIANLFVAQVTSFKVTGQIPFNVGYRLGYIYCFFVILQTLHMGVLFLKTSYDMLLSGKLEQITDALTMSIMFWSGVYATCYWFLRSQRLLAFLQRINEHYWHHSLPGLSFVSWHRTFVLTKRLTTVWVLTCVVSTVSYGLAPLVMGVHALPLKCWYPFDPLNEQATLPETTDDDELNQYMYCREHLTNLSTLQHLYSQQPAVTFPEALHLAIGERSMVRILNLVQYLTLTLIELLMFTYFGELLRRHSVRSGEAFWRSQWWTHAVAIRQDIFILLENSKRAVRLTAGKFYAMDVDRLRSLISQQPIVG
;
A
#
# COMPACT_ATOMS: atom_id res chain seq x y z
N MET A 1 35.02 -24.89 14.50
CA MET A 1 35.63 -23.62 14.05
C MET A 1 35.77 -23.77 12.54
N ASP A 2 34.76 -23.27 11.85
CA ASP A 2 34.46 -23.63 10.47
C ASP A 2 35.46 -23.00 9.52
N PHE A 3 35.81 -23.70 8.45
CA PHE A 3 36.70 -23.20 7.38
C PHE A 3 36.20 -21.86 6.78
N SER A 4 34.91 -21.55 6.95
CA SER A 4 34.26 -20.29 6.59
C SER A 4 34.72 -19.09 7.44
N GLU A 5 34.97 -19.25 8.74
CA GLU A 5 35.38 -18.14 9.63
C GLU A 5 36.84 -17.73 9.37
N GLN A 6 37.71 -18.68 9.00
CA GLN A 6 39.11 -18.39 8.69
C GLN A 6 39.28 -17.61 7.38
N VAL A 7 38.45 -17.90 6.37
CA VAL A 7 38.48 -17.18 5.08
C VAL A 7 37.97 -15.74 5.21
N GLU A 8 36.99 -15.49 6.08
CA GLU A 8 36.42 -14.16 6.31
C GLU A 8 37.46 -13.19 6.92
N SER A 9 38.40 -13.69 7.73
CA SER A 9 39.47 -12.90 8.35
C SER A 9 40.58 -12.45 7.38
N THR A 10 40.63 -12.98 6.15
CA THR A 10 41.73 -12.73 5.19
C THR A 10 41.28 -11.96 3.93
N LEU A 11 39.98 -11.66 3.79
CA LEU A 11 39.42 -10.94 2.64
C LEU A 11 39.35 -9.44 2.91
N LEU A 12 40.42 -8.72 2.54
CA LEU A 12 40.47 -7.25 2.58
C LEU A 12 39.51 -6.66 1.53
N TYR A 13 38.35 -6.20 1.97
CA TYR A 13 37.48 -5.31 1.19
C TYR A 13 38.18 -3.96 0.97
N SER A 14 37.95 -3.35 -0.20
CA SER A 14 38.45 -1.99 -0.45
C SER A 14 37.72 -1.00 0.47
N HIS A 15 38.36 0.10 0.85
CA HIS A 15 37.70 1.17 1.62
C HIS A 15 36.52 1.82 0.86
N GLU A 16 36.42 1.59 -0.46
CA GLU A 16 35.30 2.03 -1.31
C GLU A 16 34.10 1.07 -1.28
N ASP A 17 34.26 -0.15 -0.76
CA ASP A 17 33.19 -1.15 -0.72
C ASP A 17 32.17 -0.81 0.38
N LYS A 18 30.89 -0.85 0.02
CA LYS A 18 29.82 -0.55 0.97
C LYS A 18 29.64 -1.70 1.97
N PRO A 19 29.38 -1.43 3.25
CA PRO A 19 29.26 -2.47 4.27
C PRO A 19 28.12 -3.44 3.95
N ARG A 20 28.31 -4.71 4.33
CA ARG A 20 27.32 -5.77 4.18
C ARG A 20 26.02 -5.38 4.91
N ILE A 21 24.91 -5.46 4.19
CA ILE A 21 23.58 -5.20 4.75
C ILE A 21 23.10 -6.49 5.41
N ALA A 22 22.95 -6.50 6.73
CA ALA A 22 22.53 -7.69 7.48
C ALA A 22 21.10 -8.17 7.13
N ASN A 23 20.20 -7.23 6.79
CA ASN A 23 18.82 -7.54 6.44
C ASN A 23 18.34 -6.66 5.28
N LEU A 24 18.10 -7.26 4.11
CA LEU A 24 17.63 -6.53 2.92
C LEU A 24 16.17 -6.04 3.03
N PHE A 25 15.35 -6.74 3.80
CA PHE A 25 13.89 -6.58 3.79
C PHE A 25 13.33 -5.84 5.01
N VAL A 26 14.15 -5.11 5.76
CA VAL A 26 13.74 -4.48 7.03
C VAL A 26 12.55 -3.54 6.84
N ALA A 27 12.59 -2.69 5.82
CA ALA A 27 11.53 -1.71 5.58
C ALA A 27 10.19 -2.40 5.28
N GLN A 28 10.20 -3.38 4.38
CA GLN A 28 9.01 -4.13 3.96
C GLN A 28 8.45 -4.96 5.12
N VAL A 29 9.30 -5.69 5.86
CA VAL A 29 8.87 -6.49 7.01
C VAL A 29 8.33 -5.60 8.12
N THR A 30 8.91 -4.42 8.32
CA THR A 30 8.39 -3.45 9.29
C THR A 30 7.02 -2.93 8.86
N SER A 31 6.82 -2.59 7.58
CA SER A 31 5.51 -2.22 7.05
C SER A 31 4.47 -3.33 7.25
N PHE A 32 4.80 -4.60 6.96
CA PHE A 32 3.89 -5.73 7.18
C PHE A 32 3.52 -5.95 8.66
N LYS A 33 4.46 -5.67 9.59
CA LYS A 33 4.19 -5.76 11.02
C LYS A 33 3.30 -4.60 11.49
N VAL A 34 3.61 -3.38 11.08
CA VAL A 34 2.84 -2.17 11.42
C VAL A 34 1.40 -2.24 10.89
N THR A 35 1.18 -2.85 9.73
CA THR A 35 -0.17 -3.05 9.18
C THR A 35 -0.91 -4.26 9.78
N GLY A 36 -0.31 -4.98 10.73
CA GLY A 36 -0.93 -6.13 11.39
C GLY A 36 -1.05 -7.39 10.52
N GLN A 37 -0.29 -7.48 9.41
CA GLN A 37 -0.29 -8.66 8.55
C GLN A 37 0.69 -9.74 9.03
N ILE A 38 1.75 -9.35 9.74
CA ILE A 38 2.74 -10.26 10.34
C ILE A 38 2.83 -9.97 11.84
N PRO A 39 2.80 -11.00 12.72
CA PRO A 39 2.89 -10.79 14.16
C PRO A 39 4.23 -10.17 14.57
N PHE A 40 4.19 -9.27 15.54
CA PHE A 40 5.39 -8.75 16.18
C PHE A 40 6.06 -9.80 17.07
N ASN A 41 7.38 -9.69 17.22
CA ASN A 41 8.14 -10.56 18.15
C ASN A 41 8.06 -10.07 19.61
N VAL A 42 7.40 -8.93 19.88
CA VAL A 42 7.26 -8.35 21.22
C VAL A 42 6.14 -9.09 21.96
N GLY A 43 6.53 -10.02 22.83
CA GLY A 43 5.60 -10.89 23.56
C GLY A 43 4.76 -11.74 22.60
N TYR A 44 5.19 -12.97 22.32
CA TYR A 44 4.61 -13.86 21.30
C TYR A 44 3.08 -13.75 21.16
N ARG A 45 2.35 -13.74 22.29
CA ARG A 45 0.87 -13.64 22.31
C ARG A 45 0.31 -12.28 21.87
N LEU A 46 0.97 -11.16 22.20
CA LEU A 46 0.49 -9.81 21.92
C LEU A 46 0.45 -9.53 20.41
N GLY A 47 1.48 -9.98 19.68
CA GLY A 47 1.54 -9.85 18.23
C GLY A 47 0.39 -10.57 17.50
N TYR A 48 0.05 -11.80 17.95
CA TYR A 48 -1.08 -12.55 17.39
C TYR A 48 -2.44 -11.91 17.70
N ILE A 49 -2.62 -11.38 18.92
CA ILE A 49 -3.85 -10.68 19.30
C ILE A 49 -4.05 -9.43 18.42
N TYR A 50 -2.97 -8.66 18.19
CA TYR A 50 -3.02 -7.49 17.32
C TYR A 50 -3.42 -7.86 15.88
N CYS A 51 -2.77 -8.87 15.29
CA CYS A 51 -3.14 -9.35 13.94
C CYS A 51 -4.60 -9.83 13.86
N PHE A 52 -5.06 -10.56 14.87
CA PHE A 52 -6.44 -11.03 14.94
C PHE A 52 -7.43 -9.87 15.01
N PHE A 53 -7.14 -8.86 15.83
CA PHE A 53 -7.95 -7.64 15.91
C PHE A 53 -8.01 -6.91 14.57
N VAL A 54 -6.89 -6.77 13.86
CA VAL A 54 -6.85 -6.13 12.53
C VAL A 54 -7.67 -6.92 11.50
N ILE A 55 -7.62 -8.25 11.52
CA ILE A 55 -8.44 -9.10 10.65
C ILE A 55 -9.92 -8.90 10.96
N LEU A 56 -10.31 -8.95 12.23
CA LEU A 56 -11.70 -8.72 12.65
C LEU A 56 -12.20 -7.32 12.25
N GLN A 57 -11.38 -6.29 12.45
CA GLN A 57 -11.71 -4.92 12.07
C GLN A 57 -11.92 -4.79 10.56
N THR A 58 -11.02 -5.40 9.76
CA THR A 58 -11.11 -5.35 8.29
C THR A 58 -12.32 -6.15 7.79
N LEU A 59 -12.60 -7.31 8.41
CA LEU A 59 -13.78 -8.13 8.10
C LEU A 59 -15.07 -7.39 8.43
N HIS A 60 -15.13 -6.74 9.60
CA HIS A 60 -16.27 -5.93 10.02
C HIS A 60 -16.56 -4.83 9.01
N MET A 61 -15.54 -4.08 8.57
CA MET A 61 -15.70 -3.08 7.52
C MET A 61 -16.18 -3.70 6.19
N GLY A 62 -15.63 -4.84 5.80
CA GLY A 62 -16.07 -5.57 4.60
C GLY A 62 -17.55 -5.97 4.63
N VAL A 63 -18.06 -6.39 5.79
CA VAL A 63 -19.48 -6.74 5.99
C VAL A 63 -20.37 -5.49 5.93
N LEU A 64 -19.99 -4.39 6.58
CA LEU A 64 -20.74 -3.13 6.53
C LEU A 64 -20.85 -2.60 5.09
N PHE A 65 -19.75 -2.61 4.34
CA PHE A 65 -19.76 -2.18 2.94
C PHE A 65 -20.55 -3.14 2.05
N LEU A 66 -20.47 -4.45 2.28
CA LEU A 66 -21.27 -5.43 1.53
C LEU A 66 -22.77 -5.19 1.72
N LYS A 67 -23.20 -4.92 2.96
CA LYS A 67 -24.59 -4.55 3.25
C LYS A 67 -24.97 -3.23 2.57
N THR A 68 -24.09 -2.23 2.64
CA THR A 68 -24.29 -0.94 1.95
C THR A 68 -24.47 -1.14 0.45
N SER A 69 -23.64 -1.97 -0.18
CA SER A 69 -23.75 -2.29 -1.61
C SER A 69 -25.08 -2.97 -1.94
N TYR A 70 -25.57 -3.86 -1.07
CA TYR A 70 -26.86 -4.51 -1.25
C TYR A 70 -28.01 -3.51 -1.22
N ASP A 71 -28.04 -2.62 -0.21
CA ASP A 71 -29.09 -1.61 -0.07
C ASP A 71 -29.08 -0.59 -1.22
N MET A 72 -27.88 -0.17 -1.64
CA MET A 72 -27.71 0.74 -2.79
C MET A 72 -28.07 0.08 -4.12
N LEU A 73 -27.86 -1.24 -4.28
CA LEU A 73 -28.24 -1.94 -5.51
C LEU A 73 -29.77 -1.97 -5.72
N LEU A 74 -30.53 -1.99 -4.62
CA LEU A 74 -32.00 -2.02 -4.66
C LEU A 74 -32.64 -0.65 -4.86
N SER A 75 -32.01 0.43 -4.37
CA SER A 75 -32.65 1.75 -4.23
C SER A 75 -31.82 2.93 -4.74
N GLY A 76 -30.53 2.72 -5.02
CA GLY A 76 -29.55 3.77 -5.24
C GLY A 76 -29.45 4.23 -6.69
N LYS A 77 -28.85 5.42 -6.86
CA LYS A 77 -28.42 5.91 -8.18
C LYS A 77 -27.17 5.15 -8.64
N LEU A 78 -26.98 5.02 -9.95
CA LEU A 78 -25.87 4.26 -10.57
C LEU A 78 -24.48 4.62 -10.00
N GLU A 79 -24.24 5.90 -9.74
CA GLU A 79 -22.95 6.34 -9.20
C GLU A 79 -22.73 5.88 -7.76
N GLN A 80 -23.77 5.92 -6.91
CA GLN A 80 -23.69 5.47 -5.53
C GLN A 80 -23.52 3.95 -5.44
N ILE A 81 -24.15 3.23 -6.37
CA ILE A 81 -23.94 1.78 -6.54
C ILE A 81 -22.48 1.50 -6.85
N THR A 82 -21.89 2.23 -7.80
CA THR A 82 -20.50 2.04 -8.22
C THR A 82 -19.52 2.38 -7.09
N ASP A 83 -19.75 3.47 -6.37
CA ASP A 83 -18.93 3.89 -5.22
C ASP A 83 -19.00 2.83 -4.09
N ALA A 84 -20.20 2.34 -3.77
CA ALA A 84 -20.40 1.32 -2.71
C ALA A 84 -19.78 -0.03 -3.10
N LEU A 85 -19.96 -0.49 -4.33
CA LEU A 85 -19.37 -1.75 -4.82
C LEU A 85 -17.84 -1.70 -4.84
N THR A 86 -17.27 -0.57 -5.25
CA THR A 86 -15.81 -0.37 -5.28
C THR A 86 -15.23 -0.52 -3.87
N MET A 87 -15.82 0.15 -2.88
CA MET A 87 -15.38 0.05 -1.48
C MET A 87 -15.54 -1.38 -0.95
N SER A 88 -16.65 -2.07 -1.26
CA SER A 88 -16.83 -3.48 -0.91
C SER A 88 -15.71 -4.36 -1.46
N ILE A 89 -15.39 -4.23 -2.75
CA ILE A 89 -14.31 -5.02 -3.38
C ILE A 89 -12.97 -4.72 -2.70
N MET A 90 -12.67 -3.45 -2.43
CA MET A 90 -11.42 -3.05 -1.74
C MET A 90 -11.30 -3.70 -0.37
N PHE A 91 -12.31 -3.58 0.51
CA PHE A 91 -12.24 -4.15 1.85
C PHE A 91 -12.19 -5.68 1.83
N TRP A 92 -12.95 -6.35 0.96
CA TRP A 92 -12.89 -7.81 0.81
C TRP A 92 -11.53 -8.30 0.29
N SER A 93 -10.91 -7.56 -0.64
CA SER A 93 -9.54 -7.85 -1.07
C SER A 93 -8.53 -7.66 0.07
N GLY A 94 -8.75 -6.67 0.94
CA GLY A 94 -7.96 -6.44 2.16
C GLY A 94 -8.10 -7.57 3.18
N VAL A 95 -9.31 -8.08 3.41
CA VAL A 95 -9.55 -9.28 4.24
C VAL A 95 -8.78 -10.48 3.67
N TYR A 96 -8.89 -10.72 2.37
CA TYR A 96 -8.15 -11.79 1.72
C TYR A 96 -6.63 -11.64 1.91
N ALA A 97 -6.08 -10.46 1.66
CA ALA A 97 -4.65 -10.20 1.78
C ALA A 97 -4.14 -10.35 3.22
N THR A 98 -4.81 -9.74 4.20
CA THR A 98 -4.44 -9.81 5.62
C THR A 98 -4.48 -11.25 6.14
N CYS A 99 -5.53 -12.00 5.84
CA CYS A 99 -5.63 -13.42 6.18
C CYS A 99 -4.55 -14.27 5.49
N TYR A 100 -4.33 -14.06 4.19
CA TYR A 100 -3.33 -14.81 3.42
C TYR A 100 -1.92 -14.63 3.98
N TRP A 101 -1.53 -13.38 4.25
CA TRP A 101 -0.20 -13.07 4.79
C TRP A 101 -0.05 -13.51 6.23
N PHE A 102 -1.09 -13.39 7.06
CA PHE A 102 -1.07 -13.90 8.43
C PHE A 102 -0.83 -15.42 8.45
N LEU A 103 -1.60 -16.19 7.67
CA LEU A 103 -1.49 -17.65 7.59
C LEU A 103 -0.15 -18.13 7.00
N ARG A 104 0.45 -17.37 6.08
CA ARG A 104 1.71 -17.73 5.42
C ARG A 104 2.93 -16.95 5.94
N SER A 105 2.77 -16.17 7.00
CA SER A 105 3.80 -15.28 7.56
C SER A 105 5.10 -16.03 7.89
N GLN A 106 4.98 -17.21 8.52
CA GLN A 106 6.13 -18.07 8.86
C GLN A 106 6.89 -18.52 7.61
N ARG A 107 6.18 -18.93 6.55
CA ARG A 107 6.80 -19.36 5.28
C ARG A 107 7.48 -18.20 4.57
N LEU A 108 6.86 -17.01 4.59
CA LEU A 108 7.43 -15.81 4.01
C LEU A 108 8.71 -15.39 4.75
N LEU A 109 8.68 -15.34 6.08
CA LEU A 109 9.83 -14.96 6.91
C LEU A 109 10.99 -15.93 6.71
N ALA A 110 10.74 -17.24 6.72
CA ALA A 110 11.76 -18.25 6.43
C ALA A 110 12.35 -18.10 5.01
N PHE A 111 11.53 -17.75 4.02
CA PHE A 111 12.01 -17.48 2.66
C PHE A 111 12.90 -16.22 2.61
N LEU A 112 12.50 -15.13 3.26
CA LEU A 112 13.30 -13.90 3.32
C LEU A 112 14.61 -14.09 4.09
N GLN A 113 14.58 -14.85 5.18
CA GLN A 113 15.78 -15.22 5.95
C GLN A 113 16.74 -16.05 5.09
N ARG A 114 16.22 -17.05 4.36
CA ARG A 114 17.03 -17.83 3.41
C ARG A 114 17.70 -16.94 2.36
N ILE A 115 17.01 -15.91 1.86
CA ILE A 115 17.63 -14.95 0.94
C ILE A 115 18.78 -14.20 1.59
N ASN A 116 18.59 -13.71 2.83
CA ASN A 116 19.62 -12.97 3.55
C ASN A 116 20.84 -13.84 3.91
N GLU A 117 20.63 -15.11 4.26
CA GLU A 117 21.69 -16.02 4.72
C GLU A 117 22.44 -16.70 3.56
N HIS A 118 21.71 -17.15 2.53
CA HIS A 118 22.27 -18.02 1.49
C HIS A 118 22.83 -17.27 0.27
N TYR A 119 22.31 -16.09 -0.05
CA TYR A 119 22.77 -15.33 -1.23
C TYR A 119 23.82 -14.30 -0.86
N TRP A 120 24.87 -14.21 -1.67
CA TRP A 120 25.94 -13.24 -1.48
C TRP A 120 25.47 -11.84 -1.88
N HIS A 121 25.55 -10.90 -0.94
CA HIS A 121 25.07 -9.52 -1.11
C HIS A 121 26.11 -8.58 -1.73
N HIS A 122 27.31 -9.09 -2.02
CA HIS A 122 28.43 -8.37 -2.60
C HIS A 122 29.20 -9.27 -3.57
N SER A 123 29.80 -8.69 -4.60
CA SER A 123 30.79 -9.35 -5.44
C SER A 123 32.04 -9.73 -4.64
N LEU A 124 32.86 -10.63 -5.22
CA LEU A 124 34.14 -11.03 -4.65
C LEU A 124 34.99 -9.80 -4.28
N PRO A 125 35.77 -9.85 -3.20
CA PRO A 125 36.65 -8.75 -2.78
C PRO A 125 37.57 -8.30 -3.93
N GLY A 126 37.64 -6.98 -4.17
CA GLY A 126 38.37 -6.39 -5.31
C GLY A 126 37.54 -6.19 -6.58
N LEU A 127 36.30 -6.70 -6.63
CA LEU A 127 35.32 -6.40 -7.68
C LEU A 127 34.18 -5.62 -7.01
N SER A 128 34.15 -4.29 -7.12
CA SER A 128 33.15 -3.43 -6.46
C SER A 128 31.85 -3.22 -7.27
N PHE A 129 31.74 -3.85 -8.45
CA PHE A 129 30.71 -3.52 -9.43
C PHE A 129 29.35 -4.22 -9.25
N VAL A 130 29.26 -5.32 -8.49
CA VAL A 130 27.97 -6.04 -8.26
C VAL A 130 27.61 -6.03 -6.77
N SER A 131 26.85 -5.01 -6.36
CA SER A 131 26.34 -4.91 -4.99
C SER A 131 24.83 -4.72 -4.98
N TRP A 132 24.17 -5.34 -4.00
CA TRP A 132 22.73 -5.20 -3.76
C TRP A 132 22.36 -3.83 -3.17
N HIS A 133 23.34 -3.00 -2.82
CA HIS A 133 23.11 -1.73 -2.13
C HIS A 133 22.21 -0.77 -2.93
N ARG A 134 22.41 -0.63 -4.24
CA ARG A 134 21.57 0.27 -5.06
C ARG A 134 20.11 -0.19 -5.07
N THR A 135 19.89 -1.49 -5.25
CA THR A 135 18.55 -2.11 -5.23
C THR A 135 17.91 -1.95 -3.86
N PHE A 136 18.65 -2.21 -2.79
CA PHE A 136 18.18 -2.03 -1.42
C PHE A 136 17.71 -0.59 -1.14
N VAL A 137 18.52 0.41 -1.50
CA VAL A 137 18.16 1.83 -1.30
C VAL A 137 16.94 2.20 -2.12
N LEU A 138 16.87 1.76 -3.39
CA LEU A 138 15.72 1.99 -4.26
C LEU A 138 14.45 1.38 -3.66
N THR A 139 14.47 0.10 -3.29
CA THR A 139 13.29 -0.58 -2.73
C THR A 139 12.87 0.04 -1.40
N LYS A 140 13.83 0.36 -0.51
CA LYS A 140 13.53 1.05 0.75
C LYS A 140 12.84 2.39 0.50
N ARG A 141 13.38 3.22 -0.41
CA ARG A 141 12.79 4.52 -0.76
C ARG A 141 11.39 4.37 -1.34
N LEU A 142 11.20 3.43 -2.27
CA LEU A 142 9.89 3.16 -2.88
C LEU A 142 8.87 2.71 -1.83
N THR A 143 9.22 1.76 -0.95
CA THR A 143 8.34 1.32 0.13
C THR A 143 7.99 2.46 1.09
N THR A 144 8.96 3.27 1.51
CA THR A 144 8.71 4.40 2.42
C THR A 144 7.81 5.44 1.76
N VAL A 145 8.11 5.86 0.53
CA VAL A 145 7.29 6.84 -0.20
C VAL A 145 5.87 6.31 -0.40
N TRP A 146 5.71 5.06 -0.81
CA TRP A 146 4.40 4.46 -0.99
C TRP A 146 3.57 4.46 0.30
N VAL A 147 4.16 4.00 1.41
CA VAL A 147 3.48 3.98 2.72
C VAL A 147 3.09 5.39 3.16
N LEU A 148 3.98 6.37 3.00
CA LEU A 148 3.67 7.77 3.34
C LEU A 148 2.54 8.31 2.49
N THR A 149 2.55 8.06 1.17
CA THR A 149 1.47 8.48 0.28
C THR A 149 0.14 7.84 0.69
N CYS A 150 0.11 6.55 1.00
CA CYS A 150 -1.10 5.88 1.50
C CYS A 150 -1.61 6.52 2.79
N VAL A 151 -0.72 6.80 3.76
CA VAL A 151 -1.11 7.45 5.02
C VAL A 151 -1.68 8.84 4.77
N VAL A 152 -0.99 9.67 3.97
CA VAL A 152 -1.47 11.02 3.61
C VAL A 152 -2.82 10.94 2.89
N SER A 153 -3.01 9.98 1.99
CA SER A 153 -4.27 9.74 1.29
C SER A 153 -5.41 9.30 2.22
N THR A 154 -5.14 8.45 3.20
CA THR A 154 -6.16 8.04 4.19
C THR A 154 -6.53 9.21 5.10
N VAL A 155 -5.54 10.00 5.53
CA VAL A 155 -5.74 11.19 6.35
C VAL A 155 -6.53 12.25 5.58
N SER A 156 -6.19 12.51 4.31
CA SER A 156 -6.94 13.46 3.47
C SER A 156 -8.40 13.05 3.31
N TYR A 157 -8.67 11.75 3.10
CA TYR A 157 -10.02 11.22 2.98
C TYR A 157 -10.81 11.34 4.29
N GLY A 158 -10.15 11.11 5.44
CA GLY A 158 -10.75 11.24 6.77
C GLY A 158 -11.04 12.68 7.19
N LEU A 159 -10.16 13.64 6.83
CA LEU A 159 -10.31 15.06 7.18
C LEU A 159 -11.19 15.84 6.20
N ALA A 160 -11.45 15.32 5.00
CA ALA A 160 -12.24 16.03 3.98
C ALA A 160 -13.61 16.52 4.49
N PRO A 161 -14.41 15.73 5.23
CA PRO A 161 -15.69 16.22 5.78
C PRO A 161 -15.51 17.33 6.83
N LEU A 162 -14.44 17.28 7.61
CA LEU A 162 -14.15 18.24 8.68
C LEU A 162 -13.70 19.59 8.12
N VAL A 163 -12.86 19.59 7.09
CA VAL A 163 -12.42 20.81 6.39
C VAL A 163 -13.58 21.54 5.72
N MET A 164 -14.59 20.80 5.26
CA MET A 164 -15.73 21.36 4.53
C MET A 164 -16.90 21.75 5.42
N GLY A 165 -16.80 21.53 6.73
CA GLY A 165 -17.90 21.81 7.67
C GLY A 165 -19.19 21.04 7.35
N VAL A 166 -19.10 19.94 6.59
CA VAL A 166 -20.26 19.13 6.23
C VAL A 166 -20.42 18.02 7.24
N HIS A 167 -21.58 17.95 7.88
CA HIS A 167 -22.00 16.85 8.75
C HIS A 167 -22.26 15.58 7.91
N ALA A 168 -21.19 14.96 7.43
CA ALA A 168 -21.22 13.71 6.70
C ALA A 168 -20.08 12.81 7.18
N LEU A 169 -20.37 11.53 7.33
CA LEU A 169 -19.37 10.54 7.72
C LEU A 169 -18.34 10.36 6.59
N PRO A 170 -17.04 10.22 6.90
CA PRO A 170 -16.01 9.99 5.89
C PRO A 170 -16.28 8.73 5.07
N LEU A 171 -16.79 7.69 5.74
CA LEU A 171 -17.20 6.44 5.12
C LEU A 171 -18.73 6.42 5.03
N LYS A 172 -19.25 6.47 3.80
CA LYS A 172 -20.68 6.32 3.52
C LYS A 172 -21.03 4.83 3.51
N CYS A 173 -21.01 4.20 4.67
CA CYS A 173 -21.52 2.84 4.85
C CYS A 173 -22.78 2.83 5.71
N TRP A 174 -23.52 1.72 5.63
CA TRP A 174 -24.63 1.44 6.51
C TRP A 174 -24.11 1.23 7.94
N TYR A 175 -24.76 1.90 8.90
CA TYR A 175 -24.50 1.75 10.32
C TYR A 175 -25.76 1.20 11.01
N PRO A 176 -25.61 0.38 12.06
CA PRO A 176 -26.74 -0.20 12.78
C PRO A 176 -27.53 0.82 13.63
N PHE A 177 -27.00 2.03 13.80
CA PHE A 177 -27.64 3.19 14.41
C PHE A 177 -27.54 4.37 13.43
N ASP A 178 -28.40 5.38 13.60
CA ASP A 178 -28.40 6.56 12.74
C ASP A 178 -27.64 7.71 13.42
N PRO A 179 -26.32 7.86 13.14
CA PRO A 179 -25.48 8.83 13.83
C PRO A 179 -25.90 10.28 13.55
N LEU A 180 -26.63 10.54 12.46
CA LEU A 180 -27.07 11.89 12.10
C LEU A 180 -28.41 12.25 12.77
N ASN A 181 -29.22 11.26 13.09
CA ASN A 181 -30.54 11.45 13.69
C ASN A 181 -30.47 11.47 15.23
N GLU A 182 -29.61 10.64 15.84
CA GLU A 182 -29.39 10.65 17.31
C GLU A 182 -28.88 12.00 17.84
N GLN A 183 -28.03 12.70 17.07
CA GLN A 183 -27.59 14.07 17.41
C GLN A 183 -28.71 15.11 17.28
N ALA A 184 -29.74 14.85 16.48
CA ALA A 184 -30.90 15.72 16.34
C ALA A 184 -32.01 15.42 17.37
N THR A 185 -31.97 14.26 18.03
CA THR A 185 -33.01 13.78 18.96
C THR A 185 -32.60 13.81 20.44
N LEU A 186 -31.46 14.40 20.80
CA LEU A 186 -31.09 14.56 22.21
C LEU A 186 -32.11 15.47 22.93
N PRO A 187 -32.74 15.00 24.02
CA PRO A 187 -33.74 15.79 24.74
C PRO A 187 -33.08 16.98 25.44
N GLU A 188 -33.65 18.16 25.25
CA GLU A 188 -33.33 19.38 25.99
C GLU A 188 -33.85 19.21 27.44
N THR A 189 -33.19 18.39 28.27
CA THR A 189 -33.60 18.18 29.67
C THR A 189 -32.44 18.04 30.65
N THR A 190 -32.26 19.11 31.45
CA THR A 190 -31.71 19.17 32.82
C THR A 190 -30.18 19.02 33.03
N ASP A 191 -29.51 20.10 32.64
CA ASP A 191 -28.48 20.91 33.33
C ASP A 191 -27.17 20.38 33.95
N ASP A 192 -26.96 19.14 34.41
CA ASP A 192 -25.76 18.91 35.26
C ASP A 192 -24.67 17.93 34.76
N ASP A 193 -24.95 17.01 33.81
CA ASP A 193 -23.94 16.03 33.35
C ASP A 193 -23.42 16.25 31.91
N GLU A 194 -24.11 17.05 31.08
CA GLU A 194 -23.70 17.32 29.69
C GLU A 194 -22.55 18.34 29.55
N LEU A 195 -22.29 19.12 30.61
CA LEU A 195 -21.30 20.20 30.58
C LEU A 195 -19.87 19.69 30.35
N ASN A 196 -19.52 18.49 30.84
CA ASN A 196 -18.17 17.93 30.70
C ASN A 196 -17.89 17.37 29.31
N GLN A 197 -18.89 16.84 28.61
CA GLN A 197 -18.72 16.27 27.27
C GLN A 197 -18.86 17.34 26.17
N TYR A 198 -19.70 18.36 26.39
CA TYR A 198 -19.75 19.54 25.52
C TYR A 198 -18.57 20.50 25.72
N MET A 199 -17.98 20.61 26.93
CA MET A 199 -16.75 21.41 27.15
C MET A 199 -15.58 20.92 26.31
N TYR A 200 -15.36 19.61 26.23
CA TYR A 200 -14.25 19.03 25.46
C TYR A 200 -14.37 19.29 23.94
N CYS A 201 -15.58 19.24 23.39
CA CYS A 201 -15.83 19.56 21.98
C CYS A 201 -15.80 21.08 21.72
N ARG A 202 -16.38 21.88 22.64
CA ARG A 202 -16.48 23.33 22.48
C ARG A 202 -15.13 24.03 22.62
N GLU A 203 -14.23 23.53 23.46
CA GLU A 203 -12.86 24.09 23.63
C GLU A 203 -11.95 23.82 22.41
N HIS A 204 -12.22 22.74 21.65
CA HIS A 204 -11.56 22.49 20.38
C HIS A 204 -12.18 23.30 19.21
N LEU A 205 -13.49 23.55 19.26
CA LEU A 205 -14.20 24.41 18.29
C LEU A 205 -13.95 25.91 18.51
N THR A 206 -13.67 26.36 19.74
CA THR A 206 -13.34 27.77 20.03
C THR A 206 -12.00 28.19 19.45
N ASN A 207 -11.02 27.28 19.39
CA ASN A 207 -9.74 27.55 18.71
C ASN A 207 -9.91 27.74 17.19
N LEU A 208 -10.94 27.14 16.59
CA LEU A 208 -11.28 27.33 15.18
C LEU A 208 -12.11 28.61 14.96
N SER A 209 -13.00 28.96 15.89
CA SER A 209 -13.77 30.20 15.82
C SER A 209 -12.91 31.45 16.01
N THR A 210 -11.83 31.37 16.79
CA THR A 210 -10.82 32.44 16.88
C THR A 210 -10.03 32.62 15.58
N LEU A 211 -9.75 31.53 14.85
CA LEU A 211 -9.14 31.60 13.51
C LEU A 211 -10.14 32.09 12.45
N GLN A 212 -11.42 31.71 12.56
CA GLN A 212 -12.51 32.20 11.72
C GLN A 212 -12.72 33.70 11.91
N HIS A 213 -12.62 34.21 13.15
CA HIS A 213 -12.79 35.63 13.45
C HIS A 213 -11.59 36.49 12.99
N LEU A 214 -10.40 35.89 12.89
CA LEU A 214 -9.23 36.52 12.28
C LEU A 214 -9.28 36.48 10.74
N TYR A 215 -10.02 35.54 10.16
CA TYR A 215 -10.24 35.43 8.70
C TYR A 215 -11.45 36.22 8.20
N SER A 216 -12.44 36.53 9.06
CA SER A 216 -13.73 37.12 8.66
C SER A 216 -13.77 38.63 8.49
N GLN A 217 -12.62 39.33 8.51
CA GLN A 217 -12.59 40.75 8.20
C GLN A 217 -12.57 41.01 6.68
N GLN A 218 -13.61 40.58 5.95
CA GLN A 218 -14.10 41.18 4.70
C GLN A 218 -15.51 40.65 4.32
N PRO A 219 -16.34 41.46 3.62
CA PRO A 219 -17.79 41.48 3.82
C PRO A 219 -18.61 40.54 2.93
N ALA A 220 -19.71 40.05 3.52
CA ALA A 220 -21.02 39.68 2.97
C ALA A 220 -21.07 39.11 1.53
N VAL A 221 -21.13 37.78 1.43
CA VAL A 221 -21.47 37.05 0.19
C VAL A 221 -22.92 36.56 0.28
N THR A 222 -23.72 36.85 -0.74
CA THR A 222 -25.18 36.65 -0.80
C THR A 222 -25.55 35.16 -0.82
N PHE A 223 -26.65 34.76 -0.15
CA PHE A 223 -27.16 33.38 -0.02
C PHE A 223 -27.12 32.48 -1.30
N PRO A 224 -27.40 32.98 -2.53
CA PRO A 224 -27.26 32.17 -3.75
C PRO A 224 -25.80 31.88 -4.16
N GLU A 225 -24.84 32.75 -3.87
CA GLU A 225 -23.41 32.47 -4.09
C GLU A 225 -22.90 31.45 -3.07
N ALA A 226 -23.33 31.52 -1.80
CA ALA A 226 -23.01 30.51 -0.79
C ALA A 226 -23.56 29.12 -1.17
N LEU A 227 -24.76 29.06 -1.77
CA LEU A 227 -25.34 27.82 -2.28
C LEU A 227 -24.56 27.28 -3.50
N HIS A 228 -24.14 28.16 -4.42
CA HIS A 228 -23.35 27.76 -5.59
C HIS A 228 -21.92 27.33 -5.21
N LEU A 229 -21.32 27.96 -4.19
CA LEU A 229 -20.05 27.56 -3.59
C LEU A 229 -20.18 26.23 -2.85
N ALA A 230 -21.23 26.03 -2.05
CA ALA A 230 -21.46 24.79 -1.30
C ALA A 230 -21.78 23.58 -2.20
N ILE A 231 -22.50 23.78 -3.31
CA ILE A 231 -22.75 22.75 -4.33
C ILE A 231 -21.47 22.47 -5.13
N GLY A 232 -20.68 23.50 -5.43
CA GLY A 232 -19.36 23.38 -6.07
C GLY A 232 -18.35 22.64 -5.19
N GLU A 233 -18.31 22.92 -3.90
CA GLU A 233 -17.42 22.30 -2.92
C GLU A 233 -17.74 20.81 -2.76
N ARG A 234 -19.02 20.43 -2.58
CA ARG A 234 -19.43 19.03 -2.43
C ARG A 234 -19.13 18.16 -3.66
N SER A 235 -19.20 18.74 -4.86
CA SER A 235 -18.82 18.06 -6.10
C SER A 235 -17.30 18.01 -6.29
N MET A 236 -16.57 19.07 -5.92
CA MET A 236 -15.10 19.10 -5.94
C MET A 236 -14.47 18.04 -5.03
N VAL A 237 -14.93 17.86 -3.78
CA VAL A 237 -14.42 16.79 -2.88
C VAL A 237 -14.52 15.43 -3.54
N ARG A 238 -15.66 15.19 -4.17
CA ARG A 238 -15.97 13.88 -4.74
C ARG A 238 -15.08 13.63 -5.95
N ILE A 239 -14.89 14.64 -6.80
CA ILE A 239 -13.95 14.58 -7.92
C ILE A 239 -12.53 14.36 -7.39
N LEU A 240 -12.10 15.09 -6.36
CA LEU A 240 -10.78 14.93 -5.75
C LEU A 240 -10.58 13.52 -5.18
N ASN A 241 -11.57 12.97 -4.47
CA ASN A 241 -11.54 11.61 -3.94
C ASN A 241 -11.47 10.56 -5.06
N LEU A 242 -12.24 10.75 -6.13
CA LEU A 242 -12.24 9.86 -7.30
C LEU A 242 -10.89 9.91 -8.02
N VAL A 243 -10.34 11.10 -8.24
CA VAL A 243 -9.02 11.31 -8.85
C VAL A 243 -7.92 10.71 -7.98
N GLN A 244 -7.97 10.91 -6.66
CA GLN A 244 -7.04 10.32 -5.71
C GLN A 244 -7.09 8.79 -5.75
N TYR A 245 -8.29 8.21 -5.74
CA TYR A 245 -8.50 6.76 -5.86
C TYR A 245 -7.95 6.20 -7.17
N LEU A 246 -8.32 6.81 -8.30
CA LEU A 246 -7.84 6.40 -9.62
C LEU A 246 -6.31 6.47 -9.70
N THR A 247 -5.72 7.56 -9.19
CA THR A 247 -4.27 7.77 -9.19
C THR A 247 -3.56 6.72 -8.36
N LEU A 248 -4.04 6.42 -7.14
CA LEU A 248 -3.46 5.37 -6.29
C LEU A 248 -3.52 4.00 -6.96
N THR A 249 -4.68 3.65 -7.53
CA THR A 249 -4.90 2.36 -8.21
C THR A 249 -4.01 2.22 -9.44
N LEU A 250 -3.85 3.29 -10.22
CA LEU A 250 -2.94 3.30 -11.38
C LEU A 250 -1.48 3.17 -10.96
N ILE A 251 -1.04 3.86 -9.90
CA ILE A 251 0.32 3.74 -9.39
C ILE A 251 0.58 2.32 -8.86
N GLU A 252 -0.37 1.72 -8.15
CA GLU A 252 -0.25 0.34 -7.67
C GLU A 252 -0.09 -0.65 -8.83
N LEU A 253 -0.95 -0.55 -9.85
CA LEU A 253 -0.86 -1.39 -11.04
C LEU A 253 0.44 -1.15 -11.82
N LEU A 254 0.88 0.11 -11.92
CA LEU A 254 2.15 0.47 -12.54
C LEU A 254 3.32 -0.16 -11.78
N MET A 255 3.33 -0.15 -10.45
CA MET A 255 4.37 -0.80 -9.67
C MET A 255 4.44 -2.30 -9.95
N PHE A 256 3.30 -3.01 -9.92
CA PHE A 256 3.28 -4.45 -10.19
C PHE A 256 3.77 -4.81 -11.60
N THR A 257 3.28 -4.09 -12.62
CA THR A 257 3.66 -4.33 -14.01
C THR A 257 5.11 -3.90 -14.30
N TYR A 258 5.60 -2.83 -13.64
CA TYR A 258 6.99 -2.39 -13.74
C TYR A 258 7.96 -3.43 -13.15
N PHE A 259 7.71 -3.93 -11.94
CA PHE A 259 8.57 -4.95 -11.34
C PHE A 259 8.49 -6.29 -12.08
N GLY A 260 7.31 -6.64 -12.62
CA GLY A 260 7.12 -7.76 -13.53
C GLY A 260 8.02 -7.69 -14.76
N GLU A 261 7.95 -6.57 -15.48
CA GLU A 261 8.75 -6.32 -16.67
C GLU A 261 10.25 -6.20 -16.36
N LEU A 262 10.61 -5.55 -15.25
CA LEU A 262 11.99 -5.43 -14.79
C LEU A 262 12.61 -6.81 -14.56
N LEU A 263 11.89 -7.71 -13.88
CA LEU A 263 12.34 -9.08 -13.65
C LEU A 263 12.51 -9.85 -14.96
N ARG A 264 11.54 -9.71 -15.88
CA ARG A 264 11.59 -10.32 -17.21
C ARG A 264 12.81 -9.85 -18.01
N ARG A 265 13.06 -8.53 -18.06
CA ARG A 265 14.20 -7.93 -18.77
C ARG A 265 15.53 -8.39 -18.19
N HIS A 266 15.68 -8.38 -16.86
CA HIS A 266 16.92 -8.83 -16.24
C HIS A 266 17.17 -10.32 -16.43
N SER A 267 16.13 -11.15 -16.43
CA SER A 267 16.24 -12.58 -16.74
C SER A 267 16.80 -12.82 -18.15
N VAL A 268 16.25 -12.15 -19.17
CA VAL A 268 16.73 -12.28 -20.57
C VAL A 268 18.12 -11.68 -20.74
N ARG A 269 18.36 -10.48 -20.17
CA ARG A 269 19.65 -9.79 -20.27
C ARG A 269 20.78 -10.57 -19.62
N SER A 270 20.50 -11.32 -18.56
CA SER A 270 21.49 -12.20 -17.94
C SER A 270 21.96 -13.27 -18.93
N GLY A 271 21.02 -13.96 -19.61
CA GLY A 271 21.36 -14.93 -20.65
C GLY A 271 22.15 -14.32 -21.81
N GLU A 272 21.74 -13.13 -22.28
CA GLU A 272 22.44 -12.39 -23.34
C GLU A 272 23.87 -11.99 -22.94
N ALA A 273 24.07 -11.60 -21.67
CA ALA A 273 25.40 -11.27 -21.14
C ALA A 273 26.33 -12.49 -21.10
N PHE A 274 25.82 -13.65 -20.65
CA PHE A 274 26.60 -14.90 -20.68
C PHE A 274 26.90 -15.34 -22.12
N TRP A 275 25.95 -15.18 -23.05
CA TRP A 275 26.17 -15.50 -24.45
C TRP A 275 27.30 -14.68 -25.09
N ARG A 276 27.38 -13.38 -24.77
CA ARG A 276 28.43 -12.48 -25.27
C ARG A 276 29.78 -12.64 -24.56
N SER A 277 29.80 -13.26 -23.39
CA SER A 277 31.04 -13.50 -22.65
C SER A 277 31.92 -14.53 -23.37
N GLN A 278 33.24 -14.53 -23.11
CA GLN A 278 34.17 -15.52 -23.67
C GLN A 278 34.07 -16.89 -22.98
N TRP A 279 32.85 -17.43 -22.84
CA TRP A 279 32.55 -18.62 -22.05
C TRP A 279 33.30 -19.87 -22.52
N TRP A 280 33.67 -19.94 -23.81
CA TRP A 280 34.44 -21.04 -24.39
C TRP A 280 35.86 -21.18 -23.82
N THR A 281 36.41 -20.12 -23.23
CA THR A 281 37.76 -20.10 -22.62
C THR A 281 37.81 -20.67 -21.20
N HIS A 282 36.66 -20.87 -20.56
CA HIS A 282 36.58 -21.34 -19.18
C HIS A 282 36.72 -22.88 -19.04
N ALA A 283 36.99 -23.32 -17.82
CA ALA A 283 37.09 -24.74 -17.46
C ALA A 283 35.80 -25.51 -17.80
N VAL A 284 35.91 -26.83 -18.00
CA VAL A 284 34.79 -27.72 -18.38
C VAL A 284 33.61 -27.58 -17.42
N ALA A 285 33.85 -27.55 -16.10
CA ALA A 285 32.80 -27.40 -15.11
C ALA A 285 31.99 -26.10 -15.28
N ILE A 286 32.67 -24.96 -15.42
CA ILE A 286 32.03 -23.65 -15.61
C ILE A 286 31.26 -23.61 -16.93
N ARG A 287 31.78 -24.23 -18.00
CA ARG A 287 31.07 -24.31 -19.28
C ARG A 287 29.76 -25.08 -19.18
N GLN A 288 29.74 -26.20 -18.46
CA GLN A 288 28.52 -26.98 -18.21
C GLN A 288 27.46 -26.14 -17.48
N ASP A 289 27.86 -25.41 -16.44
CA ASP A 289 26.96 -24.52 -15.68
C ASP A 289 26.40 -23.38 -16.55
N ILE A 290 27.25 -22.77 -17.38
CA ILE A 290 26.83 -21.70 -18.31
C ILE A 290 25.83 -22.24 -19.35
N PHE A 291 26.03 -23.45 -19.88
CA PHE A 291 25.08 -24.07 -20.80
C PHE A 291 23.71 -24.30 -20.16
N ILE A 292 23.67 -24.81 -18.93
CA ILE A 292 22.42 -24.99 -18.17
C ILE A 292 21.73 -23.63 -17.98
N LEU A 293 22.48 -22.60 -17.61
CA LEU A 293 21.94 -21.25 -17.41
C LEU A 293 21.40 -20.65 -18.72
N LEU A 294 22.11 -20.81 -19.83
CA LEU A 294 21.69 -20.34 -21.15
C LEU A 294 20.37 -20.99 -21.59
N GLU A 295 20.25 -22.31 -21.42
CA GLU A 295 19.00 -23.02 -21.74
C GLU A 295 17.84 -22.52 -20.87
N ASN A 296 18.07 -22.31 -19.58
CA ASN A 296 17.07 -21.74 -18.68
C ASN A 296 16.71 -20.29 -19.04
N SER A 297 17.68 -19.49 -19.50
CA SER A 297 17.47 -18.07 -19.84
C SER A 297 16.59 -17.85 -21.06
N LYS A 298 16.45 -18.85 -21.94
CA LYS A 298 15.48 -18.84 -23.05
C LYS A 298 14.05 -18.71 -22.54
N ARG A 299 13.78 -19.23 -21.34
CA ARG A 299 12.49 -19.09 -20.67
C ARG A 299 12.52 -17.87 -19.74
N ALA A 300 12.12 -16.73 -20.27
CA ALA A 300 12.04 -15.49 -19.50
C ALA A 300 11.16 -15.70 -18.24
N VAL A 301 11.67 -15.26 -17.08
CA VAL A 301 10.90 -15.27 -15.84
C VAL A 301 9.70 -14.32 -15.99
N ARG A 302 8.49 -14.84 -15.78
CA ARG A 302 7.24 -14.07 -15.84
C ARG A 302 6.51 -14.17 -14.51
N LEU A 303 6.19 -13.01 -13.93
CA LEU A 303 5.30 -12.93 -12.78
C LEU A 303 3.86 -13.05 -13.29
N THR A 304 3.11 -14.02 -12.74
CA THR A 304 1.72 -14.25 -13.14
C THR A 304 0.77 -14.07 -11.97
N ALA A 305 -0.37 -13.41 -12.20
CA ALA A 305 -1.46 -13.37 -11.24
C ALA A 305 -2.28 -14.66 -11.34
N GLY A 306 -2.15 -15.51 -10.32
CA GLY A 306 -2.93 -16.75 -10.21
C GLY A 306 -2.76 -17.72 -11.37
N LYS A 307 -1.67 -17.61 -12.16
CA LYS A 307 -1.43 -18.29 -13.45
C LYS A 307 -2.33 -17.87 -14.61
N PHE A 308 -3.24 -16.92 -14.43
CA PHE A 308 -4.17 -16.47 -15.47
C PHE A 308 -3.55 -15.40 -16.37
N TYR A 309 -2.84 -14.44 -15.78
CA TYR A 309 -2.31 -13.28 -16.50
C TYR A 309 -0.86 -13.03 -16.14
N ALA A 310 -0.02 -12.77 -17.15
CA ALA A 310 1.31 -12.25 -16.91
C ALA A 310 1.24 -10.75 -16.57
N MET A 311 1.93 -10.34 -15.51
CA MET A 311 2.00 -8.96 -15.04
C MET A 311 3.07 -8.20 -15.82
N ASP A 312 2.75 -7.83 -17.05
CA ASP A 312 3.63 -7.13 -17.97
C ASP A 312 3.10 -5.71 -18.27
N VAL A 313 3.99 -4.80 -18.71
CA VAL A 313 3.60 -3.41 -19.07
C VAL A 313 2.58 -3.37 -20.21
N ASP A 314 2.59 -4.38 -21.09
CA ASP A 314 1.58 -4.52 -22.15
C ASP A 314 0.17 -4.66 -21.58
N ARG A 315 0.02 -5.25 -20.39
CA ARG A 315 -1.27 -5.33 -19.70
C ARG A 315 -1.74 -3.95 -19.29
N LEU A 316 -0.87 -3.14 -18.69
CA LEU A 316 -1.19 -1.75 -18.35
C LEU A 316 -1.58 -0.96 -19.60
N ARG A 317 -0.83 -1.11 -20.70
CA ARG A 317 -1.16 -0.48 -21.98
C ARG A 317 -2.54 -0.89 -22.47
N SER A 318 -2.86 -2.20 -22.42
CA SER A 318 -4.17 -2.71 -22.85
C SER A 318 -5.33 -2.15 -22.02
N LEU A 319 -5.14 -1.99 -20.71
CA LEU A 319 -6.15 -1.43 -19.81
C LEU A 319 -6.37 0.06 -20.04
N ILE A 320 -5.32 0.81 -20.37
CA ILE A 320 -5.43 2.24 -20.69
C ILE A 320 -5.97 2.44 -22.12
N SER A 321 -5.64 1.56 -23.05
CA SER A 321 -6.07 1.66 -24.46
C SER A 321 -7.45 1.09 -24.73
N GLN A 322 -8.05 0.34 -23.79
CA GLN A 322 -9.44 -0.06 -23.88
C GLN A 322 -10.33 1.17 -23.71
N GLN A 323 -10.58 1.87 -24.82
CA GLN A 323 -11.70 2.81 -24.91
C GLN A 323 -13.03 2.06 -24.69
N PRO A 324 -14.05 2.71 -24.11
CA PRO A 324 -15.35 2.10 -23.96
C PRO A 324 -15.86 1.71 -25.34
N ILE A 325 -16.30 0.45 -25.47
CA ILE A 325 -17.09 0.02 -26.61
C ILE A 325 -18.37 0.86 -26.52
N VAL A 326 -18.42 1.95 -27.29
CA VAL A 326 -19.66 2.62 -27.64
C VAL A 326 -20.39 1.63 -28.54
N GLY A 327 -21.33 0.90 -27.97
CA GLY A 327 -22.23 -0.03 -28.63
C GLY A 327 -23.66 0.33 -28.29
#